data_AF-D5EQP4-F1
#
_entry.id   AF-D5EQP4-F1
#
_cell.length_a   1.000
_cell.length_b   1.000
_cell.length_c   1.000
_cell.angle_alpha   90.00
_cell.angle_beta   90.00
_cell.angle_gamma   90.00
#
_symmetry.space_group_name_H-M   'P 1'
#
loop_
_entity.id
_entity.type
_entity.pdbx_description
1 polymer ?
#
loop_
_entity_poly.entity_id
_entity_poly.type
_entity_poly.pdbx_seq_one_letter_code
_entity_poly.pdbx_strand_id
1 'polypeptide(L)'
;MLAQVLKSLRQQLHTTRKRLIALLLIGSLPIIALAYAIYGLGIPSGDLTRDPNVLAELPAYTGIASQLGLFLWAASLAIVFLTSFELERRSGNMGRRAFLLASAALTLLLLVDDAFLLHEEMLPGLGVPERATYLGYLSVVGLYLMVFIRSILQSEYLILLLSLGFFGLSVGIDVFVFGTSLVFFLEDSTKLLGICCWFYYHWRVCRSFLNRSTAGENKPAAHS
;
A
#
# COMPACT_ATOMS: atom_id res chain seq x y z
N MET A 1 36.82 -21.91 11.90
CA MET A 1 35.41 -21.46 11.97
C MET A 1 35.27 -20.01 12.42
N LEU A 2 35.71 -19.62 13.63
CA LEU A 2 35.53 -18.26 14.18
C LEU A 2 36.23 -17.15 13.35
N ALA A 3 37.45 -17.41 12.87
CA ALA A 3 38.18 -16.49 11.98
C ALA A 3 37.53 -16.31 10.59
N GLN A 4 36.84 -17.35 10.07
CA GLN A 4 36.10 -17.26 8.81
C GLN A 4 34.83 -16.43 8.96
N VAL A 5 34.13 -16.57 10.09
CA VAL A 5 32.97 -15.74 10.43
C VAL A 5 33.37 -14.28 10.61
N LEU A 6 34.49 -13.99 11.28
CA LEU A 6 34.97 -12.61 11.44
C LEU A 6 35.38 -11.98 10.10
N LYS A 7 36.00 -12.75 9.21
CA LYS A 7 36.38 -12.28 7.87
C LYS A 7 35.15 -12.01 7.00
N SER A 8 34.15 -12.90 7.03
CA SER A 8 32.90 -12.71 6.28
C SER A 8 32.10 -11.52 6.81
N LEU A 9 32.01 -11.33 8.14
CA LEU A 9 31.38 -10.18 8.76
C LEU A 9 32.03 -8.86 8.33
N ARG A 10 33.37 -8.76 8.39
CA ARG A 10 34.08 -7.54 7.97
C ARG A 10 33.84 -7.21 6.50
N GLN A 11 33.82 -8.23 5.65
CA GLN A 11 33.55 -8.07 4.21
C GLN A 11 32.10 -7.68 3.93
N GLN A 12 31.14 -8.29 4.63
CA GLN A 12 29.72 -7.93 4.53
C GLN A 12 29.51 -6.49 4.99
N LEU A 13 30.04 -6.10 6.16
CA LEU A 13 29.91 -4.74 6.67
C LEU A 13 30.43 -3.71 5.65
N HIS A 14 31.59 -3.96 5.02
CA HIS A 14 32.14 -3.04 4.04
C HIS A 14 31.28 -2.95 2.75
N THR A 15 30.74 -4.07 2.27
CA THR A 15 29.93 -4.13 1.04
C THR A 15 28.50 -3.63 1.26
N THR A 16 27.93 -3.80 2.45
CA THR A 16 26.56 -3.41 2.77
C THR A 16 26.46 -2.10 3.54
N ARG A 17 27.56 -1.47 3.98
CA ARG A 17 27.54 -0.24 4.80
C ARG A 17 26.58 0.84 4.28
N LYS A 18 26.57 1.10 2.97
CA LYS A 18 25.69 2.13 2.38
C LYS A 18 24.22 1.75 2.53
N ARG A 19 23.89 0.46 2.36
CA ARG A 19 22.54 -0.08 2.56
C ARG A 19 22.15 -0.04 4.03
N LEU A 20 23.06 -0.39 4.93
CA LEU A 20 22.85 -0.31 6.37
C LEU A 20 22.61 1.13 6.82
N ILE A 21 23.41 2.08 6.36
CA ILE A 21 23.21 3.52 6.64
C ILE A 21 21.85 3.97 6.11
N ALA A 22 21.48 3.62 4.88
CA ALA A 22 20.17 3.97 4.32
C ALA A 22 19.01 3.38 5.13
N LEU A 23 19.12 2.10 5.54
CA LEU A 23 18.13 1.44 6.39
C LEU A 23 17.99 2.12 7.75
N LEU A 24 19.10 2.49 8.38
CA LEU A 24 19.08 3.20 9.66
C LEU A 24 18.47 4.59 9.53
N LEU A 25 18.81 5.33 8.47
CA LEU A 25 18.22 6.65 8.20
C LEU A 25 16.72 6.55 7.97
N ILE A 26 16.27 5.67 7.07
CA ILE A 26 14.84 5.48 6.78
C ILE A 26 14.09 4.96 8.00
N GLY A 27 14.65 3.96 8.70
CA GLY A 27 14.06 3.40 9.93
C GLY A 27 14.02 4.38 11.10
N SER A 28 14.89 5.39 11.10
CA SER A 28 14.86 6.45 12.11
C SER A 28 13.74 7.48 11.88
N LEU A 29 13.23 7.64 10.66
CA LEU A 29 12.17 8.61 10.35
C LEU A 29 10.90 8.44 11.21
N PRO A 30 10.29 7.25 11.35
CA PRO A 30 9.13 7.09 12.21
C PRO A 30 9.47 7.35 13.69
N ILE A 31 10.68 7.03 14.14
CA ILE A 31 11.13 7.30 15.51
C ILE A 31 11.24 8.81 15.74
N ILE A 32 11.81 9.55 14.78
CA ILE A 32 11.92 11.01 14.82
C ILE A 32 10.53 11.65 14.81
N ALA A 33 9.61 11.13 13.99
CA ALA A 33 8.22 11.61 13.94
C ALA A 33 7.50 11.40 15.28
N LEU A 34 7.65 10.22 15.90
CA LEU A 34 7.13 9.93 17.24
C LEU A 34 7.75 10.84 18.30
N ALA A 35 9.07 11.04 18.27
CA ALA A 35 9.76 11.94 19.19
C ALA A 35 9.26 13.39 19.03
N TYR A 36 9.07 13.85 17.80
CA TYR A 36 8.51 15.18 17.52
C TYR A 36 7.06 15.30 18.03
N ALA A 37 6.23 14.27 17.85
CA ALA A 37 4.87 14.26 18.37
C ALA A 37 4.83 14.33 19.91
N ILE A 38 5.73 13.61 20.59
CA ILE A 38 5.82 13.62 22.07
C ILE A 38 6.34 14.96 22.58
N TYR A 39 7.51 15.40 22.12
CA TYR A 39 8.21 16.55 22.69
C TYR A 39 7.84 17.87 22.04
N GLY A 40 7.47 17.86 20.76
CA GLY A 40 7.10 19.05 19.99
C GLY A 40 5.62 19.39 20.05
N LEU A 41 4.74 18.39 20.05
CA LEU A 41 3.27 18.59 20.14
C LEU A 41 2.69 18.30 21.52
N GLY A 42 3.50 17.78 22.45
CA GLY A 42 3.06 17.49 23.82
C GLY A 42 2.11 16.28 23.93
N ILE A 43 2.10 15.40 22.93
CA ILE A 43 1.22 14.23 22.91
C ILE A 43 1.77 13.17 23.90
N PRO A 44 0.94 12.61 24.80
CA PRO A 44 1.38 11.56 25.71
C PRO A 44 2.00 10.38 24.94
N SER A 45 3.17 9.92 25.38
CA SER A 45 3.85 8.78 24.73
C SER A 45 3.02 7.49 24.75
N GLY A 46 2.15 7.34 25.77
CA GLY A 46 1.20 6.24 25.86
C GLY A 46 0.24 6.20 24.68
N ASP A 47 -0.26 7.36 24.25
CA ASP A 47 -1.26 7.47 23.17
C ASP A 47 -0.66 7.15 21.79
N LEU A 48 0.65 7.34 21.62
CA LEU A 48 1.35 7.10 20.36
C LEU A 48 1.95 5.69 20.23
N THR A 49 2.21 5.00 21.34
CA THR A 49 2.95 3.74 21.35
C THR A 49 2.14 2.52 21.79
N ARG A 50 1.03 2.72 22.51
CA ARG A 50 0.15 1.64 22.93
C ARG A 50 -0.90 1.38 21.88
N ASP A 51 -1.35 0.13 21.82
CA ASP A 51 -2.43 -0.29 20.93
C ASP A 51 -3.74 0.43 21.28
N PRO A 52 -4.51 0.91 20.29
CA PRO A 52 -5.74 1.65 20.53
C PRO A 52 -6.82 0.81 21.23
N ASN A 53 -6.91 -0.50 20.97
CA ASN A 53 -7.87 -1.37 21.68
C ASN A 53 -7.50 -1.50 23.16
N VAL A 54 -6.21 -1.47 23.50
CA VAL A 54 -5.75 -1.46 24.91
C VAL A 54 -6.06 -0.13 25.59
N LEU A 55 -5.89 1.00 24.90
CA LEU A 55 -6.21 2.33 25.44
C LEU A 55 -7.71 2.52 25.67
N ALA A 56 -8.54 2.00 24.77
CA ALA A 56 -9.99 2.11 24.84
C ALA A 56 -10.68 0.96 25.62
N GLU A 57 -9.90 0.05 26.23
CA GLU A 57 -10.40 -1.13 26.96
C GLU A 57 -11.36 -2.01 26.12
N LEU A 58 -11.09 -2.10 24.81
CA LEU A 58 -11.91 -2.83 23.86
C LEU A 58 -11.49 -4.31 23.75
N PRO A 59 -12.44 -5.21 23.39
CA PRO A 59 -12.10 -6.60 23.09
C PRO A 59 -11.06 -6.73 21.97
N ALA A 60 -10.23 -7.78 22.02
CA ALA A 60 -9.15 -7.99 21.05
C ALA A 60 -9.63 -8.20 19.59
N TYR A 61 -10.91 -8.55 19.38
CA TYR A 61 -11.49 -8.73 18.05
C TYR A 61 -11.99 -7.43 17.42
N THR A 62 -11.98 -6.32 18.16
CA THR A 62 -12.46 -5.03 17.65
C THR A 62 -11.60 -4.56 16.49
N GLY A 63 -12.26 -4.26 15.36
CA GLY A 63 -11.60 -3.81 14.13
C GLY A 63 -10.94 -4.91 13.30
N ILE A 64 -11.23 -6.20 13.54
CA ILE A 64 -10.57 -7.31 12.82
C ILE A 64 -10.69 -7.20 11.29
N ALA A 65 -11.83 -6.76 10.76
CA ALA A 65 -12.03 -6.57 9.33
C ALA A 65 -11.11 -5.47 8.76
N SER A 66 -11.01 -4.33 9.47
CA SER A 66 -10.09 -3.24 9.12
C SER A 66 -8.63 -3.70 9.18
N GLN A 67 -8.22 -4.43 10.23
CA GLN A 67 -6.87 -4.97 10.35
C GLN A 67 -6.49 -5.91 9.20
N LEU A 68 -7.41 -6.79 8.80
CA LEU A 68 -7.22 -7.66 7.62
C LEU A 68 -7.06 -6.84 6.34
N GLY A 69 -7.86 -5.78 6.19
CA GLY A 69 -7.72 -4.80 5.10
C GLY A 69 -6.32 -4.18 5.05
N LEU A 70 -5.83 -3.67 6.19
CA LEU A 70 -4.49 -3.09 6.31
C LEU A 70 -3.37 -4.08 5.93
N PHE A 71 -3.48 -5.34 6.34
CA PHE A 71 -2.50 -6.37 5.94
C PHE A 71 -2.48 -6.60 4.42
N LEU A 72 -3.65 -6.64 3.78
CA LEU A 72 -3.75 -6.81 2.33
C LEU A 72 -3.28 -5.56 1.58
N TRP A 73 -3.56 -4.36 2.08
CA TRP A 73 -3.02 -3.11 1.55
C TRP A 73 -1.48 -3.09 1.62
N ALA A 74 -0.92 -3.40 2.79
CA ALA A 74 0.54 -3.47 2.99
C ALA A 74 1.19 -4.55 2.10
N ALA A 75 0.56 -5.72 1.98
CA ALA A 75 1.02 -6.78 1.09
C ALA A 75 0.99 -6.34 -0.38
N SER A 76 -0.10 -5.70 -0.82
CA SER A 76 -0.23 -5.13 -2.16
C SER A 76 0.89 -4.12 -2.45
N LEU A 77 1.13 -3.19 -1.53
CA LEU A 77 2.19 -2.19 -1.64
C LEU A 77 3.58 -2.84 -1.75
N ALA A 78 3.87 -3.81 -0.89
CA ALA A 78 5.16 -4.50 -0.88
C ALA A 78 5.43 -5.22 -2.21
N ILE A 79 4.44 -5.93 -2.77
CA ILE A 79 4.65 -6.69 -4.01
C ILE A 79 4.84 -5.77 -5.23
N VAL A 80 4.07 -4.69 -5.36
CA VAL A 80 4.22 -3.75 -6.49
C VAL A 80 5.52 -2.98 -6.40
N PHE A 81 5.91 -2.57 -5.19
CA PHE A 81 7.14 -1.84 -4.95
C PHE A 81 8.35 -2.72 -5.26
N LEU A 82 8.42 -3.93 -4.70
CA LEU A 82 9.50 -4.89 -4.97
C LEU A 82 9.61 -5.21 -6.46
N THR A 83 8.48 -5.48 -7.12
CA THR A 83 8.45 -5.82 -8.54
C THR A 83 8.94 -4.66 -9.41
N SER A 84 8.64 -3.42 -9.04
CA SER A 84 9.09 -2.24 -9.78
C SER A 84 10.62 -2.13 -9.85
N PHE A 85 11.33 -2.43 -8.75
CA PHE A 85 12.80 -2.45 -8.70
C PHE A 85 13.39 -3.64 -9.44
N GLU A 86 12.75 -4.80 -9.35
CA GLU A 86 13.24 -5.99 -10.04
C GLU A 86 13.11 -5.84 -11.56
N LEU A 87 12.04 -5.18 -12.02
CA LEU A 87 11.83 -4.93 -13.45
C LEU A 87 12.80 -3.90 -14.04
N GLU A 88 13.20 -2.90 -13.24
CA GLU A 88 14.25 -1.93 -13.60
C GLU A 88 15.56 -2.66 -13.93
N ARG A 89 15.94 -3.65 -13.10
CA ARG A 89 17.18 -4.39 -13.26
C ARG A 89 17.20 -5.29 -14.48
N ARG A 90 16.07 -5.91 -14.81
CA ARG A 90 16.00 -6.98 -15.82
C ARG A 90 15.66 -6.51 -17.24
N SER A 91 14.78 -5.50 -17.36
CA SER A 91 14.18 -5.19 -18.67
C SER A 91 14.31 -3.73 -19.11
N GLY A 92 14.63 -2.81 -18.20
CA GLY A 92 14.66 -1.37 -18.50
C GLY A 92 13.33 -0.79 -18.98
N ASN A 93 12.20 -1.52 -18.85
CA ASN A 93 10.90 -1.06 -19.37
C ASN A 93 10.31 0.04 -18.48
N MET A 94 10.64 1.29 -18.81
CA MET A 94 10.26 2.48 -18.05
C MET A 94 8.73 2.61 -17.88
N GLY A 95 7.95 2.24 -18.89
CA GLY A 95 6.48 2.34 -18.84
C GLY A 95 5.85 1.40 -17.81
N ARG A 96 6.27 0.12 -17.78
CA ARG A 96 5.77 -0.84 -16.78
C ARG A 96 6.22 -0.51 -15.37
N ARG A 97 7.45 0.00 -15.22
CA ARG A 97 7.95 0.48 -13.93
C ARG A 97 7.15 1.69 -13.43
N ALA A 98 6.91 2.67 -14.30
CA ALA A 98 6.11 3.85 -13.95
C ALA A 98 4.69 3.46 -13.52
N PHE A 99 4.07 2.50 -14.22
CA PHE A 99 2.79 1.93 -13.82
C PHE A 99 2.84 1.32 -12.42
N LEU A 100 3.80 0.42 -12.14
CA LEU A 100 3.93 -0.21 -10.82
C LEU A 100 4.23 0.80 -9.69
N LEU A 101 5.04 1.82 -9.95
CA LEU A 101 5.31 2.88 -8.97
C LEU A 101 4.07 3.74 -8.72
N ALA A 102 3.28 4.04 -9.75
CA ALA A 102 2.01 4.73 -9.58
C ALA A 102 1.00 3.86 -8.82
N SER A 103 0.94 2.55 -9.10
CA SER A 103 0.13 1.60 -8.32
C SER A 103 0.58 1.55 -6.87
N ALA A 104 1.89 1.58 -6.61
CA ALA A 104 2.45 1.64 -5.26
C ALA A 104 2.05 2.93 -4.54
N ALA A 105 2.18 4.08 -5.19
CA ALA A 105 1.80 5.37 -4.62
C ALA A 105 0.29 5.44 -4.31
N LEU A 106 -0.55 4.94 -5.22
CA LEU A 106 -2.00 4.88 -5.01
C LEU A 106 -2.37 3.92 -3.87
N THR A 107 -1.76 2.74 -3.84
CA THR A 107 -1.98 1.76 -2.76
C THR A 107 -1.51 2.30 -1.41
N LEU A 108 -0.39 3.03 -1.37
CA LEU A 108 0.09 3.70 -0.16
C LEU A 108 -0.86 4.80 0.30
N LEU A 109 -1.41 5.60 -0.62
CA LEU A 109 -2.40 6.62 -0.29
C LEU A 109 -3.62 5.99 0.40
N LEU A 110 -4.17 4.92 -0.18
CA LEU A 110 -5.34 4.22 0.39
C LEU A 110 -5.01 3.50 1.70
N LEU A 111 -3.82 2.91 1.81
CA LEU A 111 -3.34 2.30 3.06
C LEU A 111 -3.26 3.33 4.19
N VAL A 112 -2.68 4.51 3.92
CA VAL A 112 -2.53 5.57 4.92
C VAL A 112 -3.89 6.14 5.29
N ASP A 113 -4.79 6.30 4.32
CA ASP A 113 -6.17 6.69 4.58
C ASP A 113 -6.87 5.73 5.56
N ASP A 114 -6.89 4.43 5.26
CA ASP A 114 -7.51 3.43 6.13
C ASP A 114 -6.80 3.29 7.49
N ALA A 115 -5.48 3.44 7.54
CA ALA A 115 -4.70 3.27 8.77
C ALA A 115 -4.88 4.41 9.77
N PHE A 116 -5.13 5.62 9.27
CA PHE A 116 -5.22 6.84 10.08
C PHE A 116 -6.59 7.52 10.00
N LEU A 117 -7.57 6.84 9.40
CA LEU A 117 -8.95 7.32 9.24
C LEU A 117 -8.96 8.73 8.61
N LEU A 118 -8.20 8.93 7.53
CA LEU A 118 -8.01 10.27 6.99
C LEU A 118 -9.33 10.88 6.52
N HIS A 119 -10.11 10.14 5.73
CA HIS A 119 -11.37 10.64 5.20
C HIS A 119 -12.51 10.68 6.23
N GLU A 120 -12.49 9.82 7.24
CA GLU A 120 -13.55 9.69 8.26
C GLU A 120 -13.34 10.68 9.42
N GLU A 121 -12.10 10.87 9.88
CA GLU A 121 -11.81 11.63 11.11
C GLU A 121 -10.81 12.77 10.90
N MET A 122 -9.61 12.51 10.39
CA MET A 122 -8.56 13.53 10.38
C MET A 122 -8.86 14.72 9.45
N LEU A 123 -9.27 14.47 8.20
CA LEU A 123 -9.56 15.52 7.23
C LEU A 123 -10.85 16.30 7.58
N PRO A 124 -11.96 15.65 7.99
CA PRO A 124 -13.11 16.35 8.57
C PRO A 124 -12.75 17.21 9.78
N GLY A 125 -11.87 16.72 10.67
CA GLY A 125 -11.35 17.49 11.81
C GLY A 125 -10.57 18.74 11.41
N LEU A 126 -9.98 18.77 10.21
CA LEU A 126 -9.30 19.92 9.61
C LEU A 126 -10.23 20.82 8.78
N GLY A 127 -11.54 20.53 8.75
CA GLY A 127 -12.53 21.29 8.01
C GLY A 127 -12.68 20.92 6.53
N VAL A 128 -12.08 19.80 6.10
CA VAL A 128 -12.30 19.26 4.75
C VAL A 128 -13.48 18.30 4.79
N PRO A 129 -14.61 18.59 4.10
CA PRO A 129 -15.76 17.71 4.12
C PRO A 129 -15.42 16.34 3.52
N GLU A 130 -15.92 15.27 4.12
CA GLU A 130 -15.76 13.89 3.67
C GLU A 130 -16.09 13.70 2.17
N ARG A 131 -17.20 14.30 1.70
CA ARG A 131 -17.57 14.29 0.26
C ARG A 131 -16.48 14.87 -0.63
N ALA A 132 -15.76 15.89 -0.17
CA ALA A 132 -14.65 16.48 -0.92
C ALA A 132 -13.45 15.52 -0.94
N THR A 133 -13.19 14.80 0.15
CA THR A 133 -12.16 13.75 0.20
C THR A 133 -12.48 12.61 -0.76
N TYR A 134 -13.72 12.11 -0.79
CA TYR A 134 -14.16 11.10 -1.75
C TYR A 134 -14.01 11.57 -3.21
N LEU A 135 -14.37 12.82 -3.52
CA LEU A 135 -14.14 13.39 -4.84
C LEU A 135 -12.64 13.47 -5.18
N GLY A 136 -11.80 13.78 -4.19
CA GLY A 136 -10.35 13.76 -4.31
C GLY A 136 -9.83 12.37 -4.68
N TYR A 137 -10.24 11.33 -3.95
CA TYR A 137 -9.86 9.94 -4.25
C TYR A 137 -10.36 9.48 -5.61
N LEU A 138 -11.62 9.76 -5.95
CA LEU A 138 -12.17 9.46 -7.26
C LEU A 138 -11.36 10.15 -8.38
N SER A 139 -10.93 11.39 -8.17
CA SER A 139 -10.11 12.13 -9.14
C SER A 139 -8.72 11.51 -9.30
N VAL A 140 -8.06 11.14 -8.21
CA VAL A 140 -6.74 10.48 -8.25
C VAL A 140 -6.82 9.11 -8.92
N VAL A 141 -7.81 8.30 -8.55
CA VAL A 141 -8.06 6.99 -9.18
C VAL A 141 -8.39 7.18 -10.66
N GLY A 142 -9.26 8.12 -11.01
CA GLY A 142 -9.61 8.43 -12.40
C GLY A 142 -8.38 8.84 -13.22
N LEU A 143 -7.53 9.71 -12.67
CA LEU A 143 -6.27 10.10 -13.32
C LEU A 143 -5.34 8.91 -13.53
N TYR A 144 -5.17 8.06 -12.51
CA TYR A 144 -4.38 6.84 -12.61
C TYR A 144 -4.90 5.92 -13.73
N LEU A 145 -6.22 5.69 -13.78
CA LEU A 145 -6.84 4.88 -14.83
C LEU A 145 -6.63 5.47 -16.22
N MET A 146 -6.78 6.79 -16.37
CA MET A 146 -6.58 7.49 -17.65
C MET A 146 -5.14 7.40 -18.13
N VAL A 147 -4.17 7.70 -17.27
CA VAL A 147 -2.74 7.70 -17.61
C VAL A 147 -2.26 6.30 -17.97
N PHE A 148 -2.72 5.27 -17.25
CA PHE A 148 -2.23 3.90 -17.41
C PHE A 148 -3.21 2.96 -18.12
N ILE A 149 -4.22 3.50 -18.82
CA ILE A 149 -5.25 2.70 -19.50
C ILE A 149 -4.67 1.62 -20.41
N ARG A 150 -3.59 1.93 -21.15
CA ARG A 150 -2.91 0.98 -22.04
C ARG A 150 -2.29 -0.19 -21.28
N SER A 151 -1.70 0.07 -20.11
CA SER A 151 -1.12 -0.96 -19.25
C SER A 151 -2.21 -1.80 -18.59
N ILE A 152 -3.30 -1.16 -18.17
CA ILE A 152 -4.46 -1.81 -17.54
C ILE A 152 -5.15 -2.75 -18.54
N LEU A 153 -5.41 -2.31 -19.76
CA LEU A 153 -6.05 -3.14 -20.80
C LEU A 153 -5.20 -4.36 -21.23
N GLN A 154 -3.89 -4.36 -20.95
CA GLN A 154 -2.99 -5.50 -21.16
C GLN A 154 -2.92 -6.45 -19.96
N SER A 155 -3.66 -6.17 -18.90
CA SER A 155 -3.76 -6.95 -17.65
C SER A 155 -5.13 -7.59 -17.50
N GLU A 156 -5.33 -8.36 -16.43
CA GLU A 156 -6.63 -8.94 -16.06
C GLU A 156 -7.54 -7.88 -15.43
N TYR A 157 -7.88 -6.84 -16.19
CA TYR A 157 -8.57 -5.64 -15.72
C TYR A 157 -9.98 -5.89 -15.17
N LEU A 158 -10.60 -7.04 -15.47
CA LEU A 158 -11.88 -7.43 -14.87
C LEU A 158 -11.78 -7.53 -13.34
N ILE A 159 -10.65 -7.99 -12.81
CA ILE A 159 -10.43 -8.08 -11.36
C ILE A 159 -10.30 -6.67 -10.76
N LEU A 160 -9.61 -5.76 -11.46
CA LEU A 160 -9.54 -4.35 -11.07
C LEU A 160 -10.92 -3.70 -11.09
N LEU A 161 -11.73 -3.97 -12.12
CA LEU A 161 -13.09 -3.45 -12.21
C LEU A 161 -13.97 -3.97 -11.07
N LEU A 162 -13.85 -5.25 -10.69
CA LEU A 162 -14.54 -5.80 -9.52
C LEU A 162 -14.10 -5.10 -8.23
N SER A 163 -12.80 -4.88 -8.06
CA SER A 163 -12.26 -4.15 -6.91
C SER A 163 -12.84 -2.74 -6.81
N LEU A 164 -12.79 -1.97 -7.90
CA LEU A 164 -13.35 -0.61 -7.97
C LEU A 164 -14.88 -0.61 -7.81
N GLY A 165 -15.57 -1.62 -8.34
CA GLY A 165 -17.01 -1.80 -8.16
C GLY A 165 -17.38 -2.01 -6.69
N PHE A 166 -16.65 -2.86 -5.97
CA PHE A 166 -16.84 -3.07 -4.54
C PHE A 166 -16.53 -1.82 -3.71
N PHE A 167 -15.47 -1.07 -4.04
CA PHE A 167 -15.21 0.22 -3.39
C PHE A 167 -16.31 1.24 -3.65
N GLY A 168 -16.79 1.33 -4.91
CA GLY A 168 -17.92 2.20 -5.25
C GLY A 168 -19.21 1.81 -4.53
N LEU A 169 -19.46 0.51 -4.34
CA LEU A 169 -20.59 0.03 -3.55
C LEU A 169 -20.44 0.40 -2.07
N SER A 170 -19.26 0.22 -1.47
CA SER A 170 -18.99 0.61 -0.08
C SER A 170 -19.22 2.11 0.13
N VAL A 171 -18.59 2.98 -0.68
CA VAL A 171 -18.79 4.44 -0.61
C VAL A 171 -20.25 4.83 -0.87
N GLY A 172 -20.93 4.13 -1.78
CA GLY A 172 -22.35 4.36 -2.04
C GLY A 172 -23.24 4.00 -0.86
N ILE A 173 -22.92 2.92 -0.14
CA ILE A 173 -23.65 2.53 1.08
C ILE A 173 -23.47 3.60 2.15
N ASP A 174 -22.23 4.02 2.39
CA ASP A 174 -21.88 5.04 3.38
C ASP A 174 -22.59 6.39 3.11
N VAL A 175 -22.54 6.88 1.88
CA VAL A 175 -23.10 8.20 1.52
C VAL A 175 -24.64 8.24 1.49
N PHE A 176 -25.29 7.14 1.07
CA PHE A 176 -26.73 7.15 0.75
C PHE A 176 -27.61 6.40 1.76
N VAL A 177 -27.04 5.52 2.59
CA VAL A 177 -27.82 4.61 3.43
C VAL A 177 -27.50 4.86 4.90
N PHE A 178 -28.50 5.31 5.67
CA PHE A 178 -28.33 5.56 7.11
C PHE A 178 -28.99 4.48 7.97
N GLY A 179 -28.34 4.10 9.06
CA GLY A 179 -29.07 3.79 10.30
C GLY A 179 -29.40 2.33 10.64
N THR A 180 -28.59 1.34 10.24
CA THR A 180 -28.68 -0.01 10.86
C THR A 180 -27.32 -0.72 10.95
N SER A 181 -27.16 -1.65 11.90
CA SER A 181 -25.96 -2.51 12.00
C SER A 181 -25.70 -3.35 10.74
N LEU A 182 -26.75 -3.68 9.98
CA LEU A 182 -26.64 -4.40 8.72
C LEU A 182 -25.96 -3.55 7.64
N VAL A 183 -26.20 -2.24 7.63
CA VAL A 183 -25.61 -1.30 6.67
C VAL A 183 -24.10 -1.24 6.87
N PHE A 184 -23.64 -1.02 8.10
CA PHE A 184 -22.20 -1.05 8.43
C PHE A 184 -21.55 -2.38 8.06
N PHE A 185 -22.22 -3.50 8.36
CA PHE A 185 -21.71 -4.82 7.97
C PHE A 185 -21.55 -4.98 6.45
N LEU A 186 -22.53 -4.52 5.66
CA LEU A 186 -22.48 -4.60 4.20
C LEU A 186 -21.43 -3.66 3.61
N GLU A 187 -21.33 -2.45 4.14
CA GLU A 187 -20.31 -1.47 3.79
C GLU A 187 -18.90 -2.04 4.02
N ASP A 188 -18.59 -2.50 5.23
CA ASP A 188 -17.30 -3.08 5.59
C ASP A 188 -16.98 -4.34 4.78
N SER A 189 -17.98 -5.20 4.58
CA SER A 189 -17.82 -6.43 3.80
C SER A 189 -17.50 -6.13 2.34
N THR A 190 -18.18 -5.15 1.74
CA THR A 190 -17.92 -4.75 0.36
C THR A 190 -16.56 -4.06 0.24
N LYS A 191 -16.19 -3.19 1.19
CA LYS A 191 -14.83 -2.60 1.26
C LYS A 191 -13.77 -3.69 1.29
N LEU A 192 -13.88 -4.67 2.19
CA LEU A 192 -12.92 -5.75 2.33
C LEU A 192 -12.82 -6.63 1.07
N LEU A 193 -13.94 -6.94 0.40
CA LEU A 193 -13.93 -7.63 -0.89
C LEU A 193 -13.21 -6.82 -1.96
N GLY A 194 -13.41 -5.50 -1.97
CA GLY A 194 -12.67 -4.58 -2.82
C GLY A 194 -11.16 -4.68 -2.61
N ILE A 195 -10.70 -4.70 -1.36
CA ILE A 195 -9.27 -4.85 -0.99
C ILE A 195 -8.73 -6.22 -1.42
N CYS A 196 -9.48 -7.31 -1.20
CA CYS A 196 -9.11 -8.66 -1.65
C CYS A 196 -8.89 -8.71 -3.17
N CYS A 197 -9.82 -8.15 -3.95
CA CYS A 197 -9.68 -8.05 -5.40
C CYS A 197 -8.51 -7.16 -5.80
N TRP A 198 -8.28 -6.05 -5.10
CA TRP A 198 -7.15 -5.14 -5.34
C TRP A 198 -5.81 -5.86 -5.18
N PHE A 199 -5.63 -6.57 -4.07
CA PHE A 199 -4.44 -7.37 -3.80
C PHE A 199 -4.23 -8.43 -4.86
N TYR A 200 -5.27 -9.20 -5.18
CA TYR A 200 -5.17 -10.27 -6.17
C TYR A 200 -4.82 -9.72 -7.56
N TYR A 201 -5.42 -8.60 -7.97
CA TYR A 201 -5.09 -7.92 -9.22
C TYR A 201 -3.59 -7.55 -9.29
N HIS A 202 -3.07 -6.88 -8.26
CA HIS A 202 -1.67 -6.46 -8.23
C HIS A 202 -0.72 -7.65 -8.19
N TRP A 203 -1.07 -8.73 -7.50
CA TRP A 203 -0.33 -9.99 -7.53
C TRP A 203 -0.23 -10.57 -8.95
N ARG A 204 -1.36 -10.62 -9.68
CA ARG A 204 -1.40 -11.12 -11.06
C ARG A 204 -0.57 -10.25 -12.01
N VAL A 205 -0.68 -8.94 -11.90
CA VAL A 205 0.10 -7.97 -12.67
C VAL A 205 1.61 -8.18 -12.44
N CYS A 206 2.03 -8.22 -11.17
CA CYS A 206 3.44 -8.38 -10.81
C CYS A 206 4.00 -9.70 -11.36
N ARG A 207 3.28 -10.81 -11.16
CA ARG A 207 3.67 -12.13 -11.68
C ARG A 207 3.78 -12.15 -13.20
N SER A 208 2.82 -11.55 -13.91
CA SER A 208 2.83 -11.45 -15.37
C SER A 208 4.05 -10.68 -15.89
N PHE A 209 4.39 -9.56 -15.25
CA PHE A 209 5.52 -8.73 -15.66
C PHE A 209 6.87 -9.41 -15.41
N LEU A 210 7.05 -10.07 -14.27
CA LEU A 210 8.27 -10.82 -13.98
C LEU A 210 8.47 -11.98 -14.96
N ASN A 211 7.41 -12.75 -15.27
CA ASN A 211 7.48 -13.85 -16.23
C ASN A 211 7.81 -13.39 -17.65
N ARG A 212 7.30 -12.23 -18.07
CA ARG A 212 7.62 -11.65 -19.39
C ARG A 212 9.05 -11.13 -19.44
N SER A 213 9.60 -10.69 -18.31
CA SER A 213 11.00 -10.24 -18.22
C SER A 213 11.97 -11.39 -18.40
N THR A 214 11.72 -12.55 -17.76
CA THR A 214 12.58 -13.74 -17.89
C THR A 214 12.53 -14.34 -19.29
N ALA A 215 11.35 -14.34 -19.93
CA ALA A 215 11.23 -14.79 -21.31
C ALA A 215 11.96 -13.89 -22.33
N GLY A 216 12.13 -12.59 -22.01
CA GLY A 216 12.88 -11.65 -22.84
C GLY A 216 14.40 -11.84 -22.77
N GLU A 217 14.93 -12.25 -21.61
CA GLU A 217 16.36 -12.55 -21.40
C GLU A 217 16.80 -13.84 -22.14
N ASN A 218 15.89 -14.79 -22.35
CA ASN A 218 16.19 -16.08 -22.99
C ASN A 218 16.10 -16.07 -24.54
N LYS A 219 15.86 -14.94 -25.20
CA LYS A 219 16.03 -14.86 -26.66
C LYS A 219 17.52 -14.66 -26.97
N PRO A 220 18.24 -15.64 -27.57
CA PRO A 220 19.61 -15.42 -28.00
C PRO A 220 19.61 -14.23 -28.97
N ALA A 221 20.56 -13.32 -28.77
CA ALA A 221 20.80 -12.22 -29.68
C ALA A 221 20.95 -12.81 -31.08
N ALA A 222 19.98 -12.55 -31.95
CA ALA A 222 20.13 -12.85 -33.36
C ALA A 222 21.29 -11.99 -33.86
N HIS A 223 22.45 -12.62 -34.02
CA HIS A 223 23.60 -12.04 -34.70
C HIS A 223 23.14 -11.61 -36.09
N SER A 224 23.19 -10.30 -36.35
CA SER A 224 23.21 -9.70 -37.68
C SER A 224 24.61 -9.20 -37.95
#